data_AF-A0A3B4GWX1-F1
#
_entry.id   AF-A0A3B4GWX1-F1
#
_cell.length_a   1.000
_cell.length_b   1.000
_cell.length_c   1.000
_cell.angle_alpha   90.00
_cell.angle_beta   90.00
_cell.angle_gamma   90.00
#
_symmetry.space_group_name_H-M   'P 1'
#
loop_
_entity.id
_entity.type
_entity.pdbx_description
1 polymer ?
#
loop_
_entity_poly.entity_id
_entity_poly.type
_entity_poly.pdbx_seq_one_letter_code
_entity_poly.pdbx_strand_id
1 'polypeptide(L)'
;MVHKKEPESEPRLYGFTRTASVVLTHLICFGFAVFISVLSRPGTSWFSWHPFLMTLAFSFFMTEAILLFSPEGSPIKSFSHKTKGGVHRLLQGLCASCAVLGFAAIFYNKHLSGKPHFTSWHGLLGLLTVCVVIAQSLAAMPLSYPSLAKGWSLAKLKRYHAASGLITYLLGSASMLLGLCSVWFAGAVREYTWYLSALCLVLSALVIMNQVSRSYMAKKRFQS
;
A
#
# COMPACT_ATOMS: atom_id res chain seq x y z
N MET A 1 11.05 8.37 -46.79
CA MET A 1 11.91 8.09 -45.62
C MET A 1 11.15 8.49 -44.37
N VAL A 2 10.70 7.53 -43.57
CA VAL A 2 10.07 7.79 -42.27
C VAL A 2 11.18 8.08 -41.28
N HIS A 3 11.25 9.32 -40.79
CA HIS A 3 12.19 9.71 -39.76
C HIS A 3 11.82 8.98 -38.46
N LYS A 4 12.60 7.95 -38.13
CA LYS A 4 12.50 7.24 -36.85
C LYS A 4 13.02 8.21 -35.78
N LYS A 5 12.11 8.91 -35.10
CA LYS A 5 12.43 9.79 -33.98
C LYS A 5 13.09 8.93 -32.90
N GLU A 6 14.40 9.11 -32.72
CA GLU A 6 15.13 8.45 -31.63
C GLU A 6 14.49 8.86 -30.29
N PRO A 7 14.32 7.93 -29.34
CA PRO A 7 13.82 8.28 -28.03
C PRO A 7 14.84 9.19 -27.36
N GLU A 8 14.47 10.45 -27.13
CA GLU A 8 15.22 11.37 -26.27
C GLU A 8 15.63 10.62 -24.99
N SER A 9 16.93 10.52 -24.76
CA SER A 9 17.47 9.89 -23.57
C SER A 9 16.91 10.59 -22.34
N GLU A 10 16.05 9.92 -21.57
CA GLU A 10 15.54 10.41 -20.29
C GLU A 10 16.75 10.93 -19.48
N PRO A 11 16.80 12.21 -19.06
CA PRO A 11 17.99 12.74 -18.41
C PRO A 11 18.33 11.87 -17.19
N ARG A 12 19.60 11.44 -17.08
CA ARG A 12 20.09 10.53 -16.01
C ARG A 12 19.63 10.94 -14.62
N LEU A 13 19.45 12.24 -14.41
CA LEU A 13 18.89 12.84 -13.20
C LEU A 13 17.51 12.28 -12.82
N TYR A 14 16.58 12.13 -13.76
CA TYR A 14 15.23 11.60 -13.49
C TYR A 14 15.23 10.11 -13.13
N GLY A 15 16.17 9.33 -13.68
CA GLY A 15 16.36 7.93 -13.29
C GLY A 15 16.93 7.81 -11.87
N PHE A 16 17.89 8.67 -11.54
CA PHE A 16 18.50 8.71 -10.20
C PHE A 16 17.48 9.12 -9.13
N THR A 17 16.77 10.24 -9.34
CA THR A 17 15.77 10.72 -8.37
C THR A 17 14.69 9.68 -8.10
N ARG A 18 14.25 8.96 -9.13
CA ARG A 18 13.27 7.88 -9.01
C ARG A 18 13.79 6.70 -8.18
N THR A 19 15.01 6.28 -8.45
CA THR A 19 15.65 5.19 -7.68
C THR A 19 15.76 5.60 -6.21
N ALA A 20 16.22 6.83 -5.95
CA ALA A 20 16.31 7.39 -4.61
C ALA A 20 14.94 7.46 -3.93
N SER A 21 13.88 7.89 -4.63
CA SER A 21 12.53 7.92 -4.07
C SER A 21 12.01 6.54 -3.69
N VAL A 22 12.22 5.51 -4.52
CA VAL A 22 11.78 4.14 -4.21
C VAL A 22 12.54 3.57 -3.02
N VAL A 23 13.87 3.74 -2.98
CA VAL A 23 14.71 3.32 -1.84
C VAL A 23 14.29 4.05 -0.57
N LEU A 24 14.03 5.36 -0.66
CA LEU A 24 13.52 6.14 0.46
C LEU A 24 12.15 5.61 0.93
N THR A 25 11.24 5.24 0.02
CA THR A 25 9.95 4.66 0.42
C THR A 25 10.11 3.34 1.17
N HIS A 26 11.04 2.46 0.78
CA HIS A 26 11.37 1.25 1.55
C HIS A 26 11.82 1.58 2.99
N LEU A 27 12.70 2.57 3.13
CA LEU A 27 13.18 3.03 4.45
C LEU A 27 12.05 3.67 5.27
N ILE A 28 11.21 4.49 4.63
CA ILE A 28 10.06 5.14 5.27
C ILE A 28 9.08 4.10 5.78
N CYS A 29 8.66 3.12 4.98
CA CYS A 29 7.67 2.16 5.44
C CYS A 29 8.19 1.26 6.56
N PHE A 30 9.47 0.86 6.49
CA PHE A 30 10.11 0.10 7.57
C PHE A 30 10.22 0.94 8.85
N GLY A 31 10.79 2.14 8.75
CA GLY A 31 10.98 3.03 9.89
C GLY A 31 9.66 3.46 10.54
N PHE A 32 8.63 3.74 9.73
CA PHE A 32 7.30 4.08 10.22
C PHE A 32 6.63 2.89 10.94
N ALA A 33 6.77 1.67 10.41
CA ALA A 33 6.28 0.47 11.08
C ALA A 33 6.97 0.24 12.44
N VAL A 34 8.29 0.40 12.51
CA VAL A 34 9.04 0.30 13.77
C VAL A 34 8.59 1.37 14.76
N PHE A 35 8.46 2.62 14.31
CA PHE A 35 8.00 3.74 15.14
C PHE A 35 6.63 3.48 15.77
N ILE A 36 5.63 3.08 14.96
CA ILE A 36 4.29 2.76 15.47
C ILE A 36 4.32 1.52 16.37
N SER A 37 5.16 0.53 16.09
CA SER A 37 5.31 -0.66 16.96
C SER A 37 5.79 -0.28 18.36
N VAL A 38 6.81 0.58 18.45
CA VAL A 38 7.32 1.09 19.74
C VAL A 38 6.27 1.94 20.46
N LEU A 39 5.56 2.81 19.72
CA LEU A 39 4.56 3.70 20.30
C LEU A 39 3.32 2.94 20.82
N SER A 40 2.85 1.97 20.05
CA SER A 40 1.62 1.22 20.36
C SER A 40 1.83 0.15 21.42
N ARG A 41 3.04 -0.40 21.56
CA ARG A 41 3.39 -1.47 22.53
C ARG A 41 2.42 -2.66 22.39
N PRO A 42 2.44 -3.37 21.24
CA PRO A 42 1.52 -4.48 20.98
C PRO A 42 1.59 -5.53 22.10
N GLY A 43 0.43 -6.01 22.54
CA GLY A 43 0.30 -6.94 23.65
C GLY A 43 -0.12 -6.31 24.98
N THR A 44 -0.07 -4.98 25.10
CA THR A 44 -0.53 -4.27 26.32
C THR A 44 -2.04 -4.13 26.40
N SER A 45 -2.74 -4.15 25.26
CA SER A 45 -4.21 -4.08 25.19
C SER A 45 -4.72 -4.53 23.82
N TRP A 46 -6.01 -4.83 23.70
CA TRP A 46 -6.65 -5.04 22.40
C TRP A 46 -6.50 -3.83 21.47
N PHE A 47 -6.59 -2.62 22.03
CA PHE A 47 -6.31 -1.41 21.28
C PHE A 47 -4.88 -1.38 20.73
N SER A 48 -3.85 -1.78 21.49
CA SER A 48 -2.44 -1.73 21.03
C SER A 48 -2.17 -2.53 19.76
N TRP A 49 -2.88 -3.64 19.57
CA TRP A 49 -2.78 -4.47 18.37
C TRP A 49 -3.31 -3.77 17.12
N HIS A 50 -4.27 -2.86 17.27
CA HIS A 50 -4.87 -2.16 16.14
C HIS A 50 -3.88 -1.28 15.35
N PRO A 51 -3.27 -0.23 15.93
CA PRO A 51 -2.35 0.63 15.18
C PRO A 51 -1.10 -0.15 14.72
N PHE A 52 -0.65 -1.16 15.48
CA PHE A 52 0.44 -2.04 15.07
C PHE A 52 0.11 -2.83 13.80
N LEU A 53 -0.96 -3.63 13.83
CA LEU A 53 -1.35 -4.49 12.71
C LEU A 53 -1.81 -3.69 11.49
N MET A 54 -2.53 -2.58 11.69
CA MET A 54 -2.92 -1.71 10.58
C MET A 54 -1.70 -1.08 9.89
N THR A 55 -0.68 -0.67 10.67
CA THR A 55 0.55 -0.12 10.09
C THR A 55 1.35 -1.18 9.34
N LEU A 56 1.47 -2.39 9.89
CA LEU A 56 2.08 -3.51 9.19
C LEU A 56 1.36 -3.83 7.87
N ALA A 57 0.03 -3.82 7.88
CA ALA A 57 -0.76 -4.07 6.69
C ALA A 57 -0.54 -3.00 5.61
N PHE A 58 -0.91 -1.76 5.91
CA PHE A 58 -1.06 -0.71 4.90
C PHE A 58 0.23 0.05 4.61
N SER A 59 1.03 0.34 5.64
CA SER A 59 2.27 1.09 5.44
C SER A 59 3.41 0.17 5.00
N PHE A 60 3.54 -1.03 5.57
CA PHE A 60 4.65 -1.94 5.28
C PHE A 60 4.34 -2.95 4.18
N PHE A 61 3.54 -3.99 4.46
CA PHE A 61 3.35 -5.11 3.53
C PHE A 61 2.76 -4.70 2.19
N MET A 62 1.74 -3.83 2.18
CA MET A 62 1.14 -3.37 0.93
C MET A 62 2.13 -2.56 0.08
N THR A 63 2.89 -1.66 0.71
CA THR A 63 3.92 -0.85 0.04
C THR A 63 5.00 -1.73 -0.56
N GLU A 64 5.61 -2.61 0.25
CA GLU A 64 6.63 -3.56 -0.21
C GLU A 64 6.12 -4.41 -1.37
N ALA A 65 4.91 -4.97 -1.25
CA ALA A 65 4.30 -5.79 -2.29
C ALA A 65 4.19 -5.08 -3.65
N ILE A 66 3.93 -3.78 -3.65
CA ILE A 66 3.85 -2.97 -4.88
C ILE A 66 5.26 -2.62 -5.38
N LEU A 67 6.17 -2.21 -4.50
CA LEU A 67 7.55 -1.84 -4.85
C LEU A 67 8.38 -3.01 -5.40
N LEU A 68 8.00 -4.27 -5.14
CA LEU A 68 8.61 -5.45 -5.79
C LEU A 68 8.63 -5.35 -7.33
N PHE A 69 7.65 -4.67 -7.93
CA PHE A 69 7.56 -4.48 -9.38
C PHE A 69 8.25 -3.21 -9.90
N SER A 70 8.91 -2.44 -9.03
CA SER A 70 9.70 -1.28 -9.42
C SER A 70 10.86 -1.71 -10.33
N PRO A 71 11.01 -1.12 -11.54
CA PRO A 71 12.14 -1.42 -12.42
C PRO A 71 13.48 -0.97 -11.83
N GLU A 72 13.50 0.13 -11.10
CA GLU A 72 14.72 0.79 -10.67
C GLU A 72 15.14 0.44 -9.24
N GLY A 73 14.18 0.24 -8.32
CA GLY A 73 14.46 0.08 -6.88
C GLY A 73 13.93 -1.19 -6.21
N SER A 74 13.54 -2.22 -6.97
CA SER A 74 13.03 -3.48 -6.40
C SER A 74 14.11 -4.27 -5.64
N PRO A 75 13.86 -4.73 -4.40
CA PRO A 75 14.80 -5.55 -3.63
C PRO A 75 15.17 -6.88 -4.31
N ILE A 76 14.27 -7.38 -5.17
CA ILE A 76 14.43 -8.63 -5.92
C ILE A 76 14.48 -8.36 -7.43
N LYS A 77 15.18 -7.28 -7.84
CA LYS A 77 15.22 -6.81 -9.23
C LYS A 77 15.56 -7.91 -10.24
N SER A 78 16.54 -8.77 -9.93
CA SER A 78 17.03 -9.87 -10.78
C SER A 78 16.08 -11.07 -10.90
N PHE A 79 15.06 -11.16 -10.05
CA PHE A 79 14.14 -12.30 -10.05
C PHE A 79 13.09 -12.20 -11.16
N SER A 80 12.61 -13.36 -11.61
CA SER A 80 11.59 -13.45 -12.65
C SER A 80 10.28 -12.78 -12.23
N HIS A 81 9.50 -12.32 -13.22
CA HIS A 81 8.15 -11.78 -12.97
C HIS A 81 7.22 -12.77 -12.27
N LYS A 82 7.38 -14.09 -12.53
CA LYS A 82 6.61 -15.15 -11.87
C LYS A 82 6.93 -15.20 -10.37
N THR A 83 8.20 -15.12 -10.00
CA THR A 83 8.64 -15.09 -8.59
C THR A 83 8.14 -13.83 -7.89
N LYS A 84 8.29 -12.65 -8.53
CA LYS A 84 7.74 -11.38 -8.01
C LYS A 84 6.23 -11.47 -7.75
N GLY A 85 5.47 -12.10 -8.67
CA GLY A 85 4.05 -12.38 -8.48
C GLY A 85 3.74 -13.32 -7.32
N GLY A 86 4.59 -14.30 -7.05
CA GLY A 86 4.49 -15.17 -5.87
C GLY A 86 4.65 -14.38 -4.57
N VAL A 87 5.74 -13.61 -4.45
CA VAL A 87 6.03 -12.79 -3.26
C VAL A 87 4.97 -11.71 -3.06
N HIS A 88 4.51 -11.07 -4.14
CA HIS A 88 3.41 -10.09 -4.07
C HIS A 88 2.15 -10.70 -3.44
N ARG A 89 1.74 -11.91 -3.87
CA ARG A 89 0.58 -12.60 -3.28
C ARG A 89 0.78 -12.93 -1.81
N LEU A 90 1.97 -13.38 -1.42
CA LEU A 90 2.30 -13.64 -0.02
C LEU A 90 2.17 -12.37 0.83
N LEU A 91 2.82 -11.28 0.42
CA LEU A 91 2.78 -10.01 1.15
C LEU A 91 1.37 -9.42 1.20
N GLN A 92 0.57 -9.51 0.13
CA GLN A 92 -0.83 -9.09 0.15
C GLN A 92 -1.70 -9.98 1.04
N GLY A 93 -1.40 -11.28 1.13
CA GLY A 93 -2.02 -12.18 2.10
C GLY A 93 -1.74 -11.75 3.54
N LEU A 94 -0.47 -11.47 3.87
CA LEU A 94 -0.07 -10.93 5.18
C LEU A 94 -0.72 -9.58 5.47
N CYS A 95 -0.80 -8.70 4.47
CA CYS A 95 -1.52 -7.42 4.55
C CYS A 95 -3.00 -7.64 4.91
N ALA A 96 -3.70 -8.49 4.18
CA ALA A 96 -5.12 -8.78 4.42
C ALA A 96 -5.34 -9.39 5.82
N SER A 97 -4.50 -10.34 6.23
CA SER A 97 -4.56 -10.94 7.58
C SER A 97 -4.34 -9.90 8.66
N CYS A 98 -3.32 -9.04 8.54
CA CYS A 98 -3.07 -7.97 9.50
C CYS A 98 -4.21 -6.95 9.55
N ALA A 99 -4.78 -6.58 8.40
CA ALA A 99 -5.92 -5.66 8.34
C ALA A 99 -7.16 -6.24 9.05
N VAL A 100 -7.48 -7.51 8.81
CA VAL A 100 -8.61 -8.18 9.46
C VAL A 100 -8.38 -8.32 10.97
N LEU A 101 -7.20 -8.78 11.40
CA LEU A 101 -6.88 -8.96 12.81
C LEU A 101 -6.81 -7.62 13.56
N GLY A 102 -6.21 -6.60 12.95
CA GLY A 102 -6.16 -5.24 13.49
C GLY A 102 -7.55 -4.61 13.62
N PHE A 103 -8.45 -4.90 12.67
CA PHE A 103 -9.84 -4.45 12.73
C PHE A 103 -10.62 -5.18 13.83
N ALA A 104 -10.47 -6.51 13.91
CA ALA A 104 -11.09 -7.31 14.95
C ALA A 104 -10.65 -6.86 16.35
N ALA A 105 -9.36 -6.54 16.52
CA ALA A 105 -8.81 -6.05 17.79
C ALA A 105 -9.47 -4.73 18.25
N ILE A 106 -9.60 -3.73 17.36
CA ILE A 106 -10.29 -2.47 17.72
C ILE A 106 -11.80 -2.67 17.92
N PHE A 107 -12.41 -3.54 17.13
CA PHE A 107 -13.83 -3.86 17.26
C PHE A 107 -14.13 -4.48 18.63
N TYR A 108 -13.35 -5.48 19.03
CA TYR A 108 -13.47 -6.16 20.31
C TYR A 108 -13.12 -5.23 21.49
N ASN A 109 -12.07 -4.42 21.36
CA ASN A 109 -11.72 -3.41 22.36
C ASN A 109 -12.90 -2.46 22.64
N LYS A 110 -13.56 -1.98 21.58
CA LYS A 110 -14.74 -1.10 21.71
C LYS A 110 -15.93 -1.82 22.34
N HIS A 111 -16.15 -3.08 21.97
CA HIS A 111 -17.20 -3.91 22.57
C HIS A 111 -17.00 -4.06 24.08
N LEU A 112 -15.80 -4.43 24.53
CA LEU A 112 -15.47 -4.53 25.96
C LEU A 112 -15.60 -3.20 26.71
N SER A 113 -15.36 -2.08 26.02
CA SER A 113 -15.45 -0.74 26.60
C SER A 113 -16.85 -0.12 26.51
N GLY A 114 -17.86 -0.83 25.96
CA GLY A 114 -19.20 -0.29 25.72
C GLY A 114 -19.23 0.93 24.79
N LYS A 115 -18.21 1.10 23.93
CA LYS A 115 -18.10 2.28 23.05
C LYS A 115 -18.77 2.02 21.70
N PRO A 116 -19.45 3.02 21.10
CA PRO A 116 -20.06 2.85 19.79
C PRO A 116 -19.03 2.65 18.67
N HIS A 117 -19.41 1.84 17.69
CA HIS A 117 -18.61 1.54 16.50
C HIS A 117 -18.88 2.53 15.37
N PHE A 118 -17.89 2.73 14.50
CA PHE A 118 -18.04 3.48 13.24
C PHE A 118 -18.57 4.92 13.35
N THR A 119 -18.34 5.59 14.48
CA THR A 119 -18.78 6.98 14.71
C THR A 119 -17.83 8.05 14.17
N SER A 120 -16.64 7.68 13.70
CA SER A 120 -15.63 8.60 13.17
C SER A 120 -15.31 8.31 11.71
N TRP A 121 -14.82 9.33 10.99
CA TRP A 121 -14.33 9.17 9.62
C TRP A 121 -13.24 8.10 9.51
N HIS A 122 -12.31 8.05 10.48
CA HIS A 122 -11.31 6.98 10.55
C HIS A 122 -11.96 5.59 10.64
N GLY A 123 -12.97 5.43 11.51
CA GLY A 123 -13.67 4.15 11.68
C GLY A 123 -14.45 3.70 10.45
N LEU A 124 -15.15 4.62 9.78
CA LEU A 124 -15.92 4.34 8.57
C LEU A 124 -15.00 4.04 7.37
N LEU A 125 -14.02 4.92 7.11
CA LEU A 125 -13.08 4.74 6.02
C LEU A 125 -12.19 3.51 6.25
N GLY A 126 -11.82 3.23 7.50
CA GLY A 126 -11.10 2.02 7.88
C GLY A 126 -11.87 0.75 7.55
N LEU A 127 -13.15 0.65 7.94
CA LEU A 127 -14.01 -0.48 7.57
C LEU A 127 -14.10 -0.65 6.05
N LEU A 128 -14.39 0.44 5.33
CA LEU A 128 -14.45 0.41 3.87
C LEU A 128 -13.14 -0.12 3.28
N THR A 129 -12.00 0.37 3.78
CA THR A 129 -10.68 -0.03 3.30
C THR A 129 -10.42 -1.53 3.52
N VAL A 130 -10.75 -2.08 4.70
CA VAL A 130 -10.59 -3.52 4.96
C VAL A 130 -11.46 -4.34 4.01
N CYS A 131 -12.72 -3.96 3.80
CA CYS A 131 -13.60 -4.61 2.82
C CYS A 131 -13.02 -4.56 1.39
N VAL A 132 -12.50 -3.40 0.98
CA VAL A 132 -11.88 -3.22 -0.34
C VAL A 132 -10.62 -4.08 -0.49
N VAL A 133 -9.78 -4.22 0.54
CA VAL A 133 -8.60 -5.11 0.49
C VAL A 133 -9.00 -6.56 0.28
N ILE A 134 -10.03 -7.03 0.99
CA ILE A 134 -10.56 -8.39 0.82
C ILE A 134 -11.09 -8.57 -0.60
N ALA A 135 -11.94 -7.65 -1.07
CA ALA A 135 -12.50 -7.68 -2.41
C ALA A 135 -11.40 -7.64 -3.50
N GLN A 136 -10.39 -6.79 -3.33
CA GLN A 136 -9.25 -6.66 -4.24
C GLN A 136 -8.41 -7.94 -4.29
N SER A 137 -8.23 -8.62 -3.15
CA SER A 137 -7.51 -9.90 -3.07
C SER A 137 -8.27 -11.02 -3.80
N LEU A 138 -9.60 -11.08 -3.62
CA LEU A 138 -10.47 -12.03 -4.33
C LEU A 138 -10.52 -11.72 -5.84
N ALA A 139 -10.66 -10.45 -6.22
CA ALA A 139 -10.69 -10.00 -7.61
C ALA A 139 -9.35 -10.23 -8.34
N ALA A 140 -8.25 -10.41 -7.60
CA ALA A 140 -6.95 -10.77 -8.17
C ALA A 140 -6.83 -12.26 -8.55
N MET A 141 -7.75 -13.12 -8.09
CA MET A 141 -7.63 -14.57 -8.29
C MET A 141 -7.58 -15.01 -9.77
N PRO A 142 -8.36 -14.40 -10.69
CA PRO A 142 -8.26 -14.71 -12.11
C PRO A 142 -6.90 -14.41 -12.74
N LEU A 143 -6.04 -13.60 -12.12
CA LEU A 143 -4.66 -13.39 -12.59
C LEU A 143 -3.78 -14.64 -12.40
N SER A 144 -4.13 -15.49 -11.44
CA SER A 144 -3.46 -16.76 -11.16
C SER A 144 -4.17 -17.95 -11.80
N TYR A 145 -5.50 -17.86 -11.91
CA TYR A 145 -6.36 -18.89 -12.46
C TYR A 145 -7.23 -18.31 -13.59
N PRO A 146 -6.71 -18.19 -14.82
CA PRO A 146 -7.41 -17.53 -15.92
C PRO A 146 -8.79 -18.15 -16.25
N SER A 147 -9.00 -19.42 -15.89
CA SER A 147 -10.30 -20.11 -16.02
C SER A 147 -11.45 -19.41 -15.30
N LEU A 148 -11.16 -18.60 -14.27
CA LEU A 148 -12.14 -17.86 -13.48
C LEU A 148 -12.69 -16.60 -14.18
N ALA A 149 -12.06 -16.13 -15.25
CA ALA A 149 -12.49 -14.91 -15.97
C ALA A 149 -12.58 -15.14 -17.48
N LYS A 150 -13.48 -16.06 -17.88
CA LYS A 150 -13.81 -16.29 -19.28
C LYS A 150 -14.25 -14.98 -19.96
N GLY A 151 -13.68 -14.68 -21.12
CA GLY A 151 -13.99 -13.46 -21.90
C GLY A 151 -13.15 -12.22 -21.56
N TRP A 152 -12.24 -12.29 -20.57
CA TRP A 152 -11.33 -11.20 -20.25
C TRP A 152 -9.89 -11.55 -20.65
N SER A 153 -9.22 -10.64 -21.36
CA SER A 153 -7.79 -10.81 -21.63
C SER A 153 -6.96 -10.57 -20.37
N LEU A 154 -5.85 -11.30 -20.22
CA LEU A 154 -4.93 -11.12 -19.10
C LEU A 154 -4.40 -9.68 -18.98
N ALA A 155 -4.21 -9.00 -20.12
CA ALA A 155 -3.80 -7.60 -20.16
C ALA A 155 -4.88 -6.68 -19.54
N LYS A 156 -6.16 -6.93 -19.83
CA LYS A 156 -7.29 -6.20 -19.26
C LYS A 156 -7.35 -6.41 -17.75
N LEU A 157 -7.29 -7.67 -17.29
CA LEU A 157 -7.29 -8.00 -15.86
C LEU A 157 -6.15 -7.32 -15.11
N LYS A 158 -4.92 -7.37 -15.63
CA LYS A 158 -3.76 -6.68 -15.02
C LYS A 158 -3.93 -5.16 -14.95
N ARG A 159 -4.61 -4.55 -15.93
CA ARG A 159 -4.88 -3.10 -15.94
C ARG A 159 -5.87 -2.73 -14.84
N TYR A 160 -7.01 -3.41 -14.78
CA TYR A 160 -8.01 -3.13 -13.75
C TYR A 160 -7.47 -3.43 -12.34
N HIS A 161 -6.77 -4.56 -12.15
CA HIS A 161 -6.20 -4.91 -10.86
C HIS A 161 -5.25 -3.84 -10.31
N ALA A 162 -4.36 -3.27 -11.13
CA ALA A 162 -3.49 -2.23 -10.61
C ALA A 162 -4.19 -0.88 -10.45
N ALA A 163 -5.18 -0.55 -11.28
CA ALA A 163 -5.97 0.67 -11.11
C ALA A 163 -6.77 0.61 -9.80
N SER A 164 -7.50 -0.49 -9.56
CA SER A 164 -8.20 -0.72 -8.30
C SER A 164 -7.24 -0.88 -7.12
N GLY A 165 -6.05 -1.45 -7.36
CA GLY A 165 -4.99 -1.59 -6.36
C GLY A 165 -4.42 -0.24 -5.91
N LEU A 166 -4.25 0.70 -6.84
CA LEU A 166 -3.86 2.08 -6.51
C LEU A 166 -4.93 2.78 -5.69
N ILE A 167 -6.21 2.64 -6.07
CA ILE A 167 -7.32 3.19 -5.28
C ILE A 167 -7.32 2.59 -3.87
N THR A 168 -7.11 1.27 -3.75
CA THR A 168 -7.01 0.56 -2.46
C THR A 168 -5.88 1.12 -1.60
N TYR A 169 -4.69 1.35 -2.19
CA TYR A 169 -3.54 1.93 -1.49
C TYR A 169 -3.82 3.35 -0.99
N LEU A 170 -4.47 4.19 -1.82
CA LEU A 170 -4.82 5.56 -1.46
C LEU A 170 -5.87 5.61 -0.36
N LEU A 171 -6.86 4.70 -0.38
CA LEU A 171 -7.83 4.54 0.71
C LEU A 171 -7.14 4.15 2.03
N GLY A 172 -6.22 3.19 1.99
CA GLY A 172 -5.40 2.81 3.14
C GLY A 172 -4.56 3.97 3.68
N SER A 173 -3.92 4.73 2.78
CA SER A 173 -3.14 5.92 3.15
C SER A 173 -3.99 7.00 3.79
N ALA A 174 -5.18 7.27 3.25
CA ALA A 174 -6.14 8.22 3.81
C ALA A 174 -6.67 7.77 5.17
N SER A 175 -6.99 6.48 5.33
CA SER A 175 -7.41 5.92 6.62
C SER A 175 -6.32 6.01 7.67
N MET A 176 -5.05 5.76 7.30
CA MET A 176 -3.89 5.94 8.17
C MET A 176 -3.71 7.39 8.59
N LEU A 177 -3.82 8.36 7.67
CA LEU A 177 -3.76 9.79 7.99
C LEU A 177 -4.87 10.19 8.98
N LEU A 178 -6.10 9.72 8.78
CA LEU A 178 -7.18 9.92 9.76
C LEU A 178 -6.88 9.26 11.11
N GLY A 179 -6.14 8.15 11.11
CA GLY A 179 -5.65 7.49 12.33
C GLY A 179 -4.64 8.37 13.10
N LEU A 180 -3.78 9.11 12.40
CA LEU A 180 -2.88 10.09 13.02
C LEU A 180 -3.66 11.25 13.65
N CYS A 181 -4.81 11.62 13.09
CA CYS A 181 -5.70 12.64 13.68
C CYS A 181 -6.47 12.14 14.92
N SER A 182 -6.33 10.88 15.31
CA SER A 182 -7.02 10.36 16.49
C SER A 182 -6.49 10.98 17.78
N VAL A 183 -7.35 11.08 18.80
CA VAL A 183 -6.98 11.58 20.13
C VAL A 183 -5.81 10.78 20.73
N TRP A 184 -5.76 9.47 20.48
CA TRP A 184 -4.66 8.61 20.94
C TRP A 184 -3.32 9.02 20.31
N PHE A 185 -3.25 9.13 18.98
CA PHE A 185 -1.98 9.44 18.33
C PHE A 185 -1.55 10.89 18.59
N ALA A 186 -2.49 11.84 18.47
CA ALA A 186 -2.22 13.25 18.74
C ALA A 186 -1.79 13.52 20.19
N GLY A 187 -2.28 12.73 21.16
CA GLY A 187 -1.85 12.80 22.56
C GLY A 187 -0.53 12.08 22.85
N ALA A 188 -0.09 11.17 21.98
CA ALA A 188 1.10 10.34 22.21
C ALA A 188 2.38 10.89 21.59
N VAL A 189 2.30 11.84 20.65
CA VAL A 189 3.45 12.39 19.92
C VAL A 189 3.48 13.92 19.95
N ARG A 190 4.67 14.51 19.75
CA ARG A 190 4.82 15.96 19.58
C ARG A 190 4.41 16.40 18.17
N GLU A 191 4.08 17.68 18.04
CA GLU A 191 3.65 18.31 16.79
C GLU A 191 4.57 18.01 15.58
N TYR A 192 5.89 18.19 15.72
CA TYR A 192 6.83 17.87 14.64
C TYR A 192 6.82 16.39 14.24
N THR A 193 6.68 15.48 15.20
CA THR A 193 6.60 14.03 14.94
C THR A 193 5.29 13.68 14.23
N TRP A 194 4.21 14.38 14.53
CA TRP A 194 2.93 14.23 13.84
C TRP A 194 3.06 14.63 12.36
N TYR A 195 3.62 15.81 12.07
CA TYR A 195 3.81 16.28 10.69
C TYR A 195 4.75 15.38 9.90
N LEU A 196 5.84 14.91 10.52
CA LEU A 196 6.76 13.97 9.89
C LEU A 196 6.06 12.63 9.56
N SER A 197 5.23 12.12 10.46
CA SER A 197 4.45 10.90 10.25
C SER A 197 3.47 11.06 9.08
N ALA A 198 2.76 12.18 9.02
CA ALA A 198 1.86 12.48 7.91
C ALA A 198 2.62 12.63 6.59
N LEU A 199 3.77 13.30 6.59
CA LEU A 199 4.63 13.47 5.41
C LEU A 199 5.12 12.13 4.88
N CYS A 200 5.56 11.22 5.76
CA CYS A 200 5.96 9.86 5.39
C CYS A 200 4.86 9.10 4.63
N LEU A 201 3.61 9.17 5.10
CA LEU A 201 2.47 8.54 4.42
C LEU A 201 2.18 9.19 3.06
N VAL A 202 2.19 10.52 2.99
CA VAL A 202 1.93 11.26 1.74
C VAL A 202 3.02 10.98 0.71
N LEU A 203 4.31 11.03 1.09
CA LEU A 203 5.41 10.74 0.18
C LEU A 203 5.34 9.32 -0.37
N SER A 204 5.04 8.34 0.49
CA SER A 204 4.87 6.94 0.07
C SER A 204 3.73 6.80 -0.94
N ALA A 205 2.58 7.44 -0.69
CA ALA A 205 1.45 7.45 -1.62
C ALA A 205 1.78 8.08 -2.98
N LEU A 206 2.53 9.19 -2.99
CA LEU A 206 2.96 9.84 -4.23
C LEU A 206 3.92 8.96 -5.04
N VAL A 207 4.88 8.29 -4.39
CA VAL A 207 5.81 7.37 -5.05
C VAL A 207 5.08 6.18 -5.65
N ILE A 208 4.15 5.56 -4.89
CA ILE A 208 3.34 4.43 -5.36
C ILE A 208 2.45 4.86 -6.54
N MET A 209 1.78 6.01 -6.43
CA MET A 209 0.96 6.56 -7.52
C MET A 209 1.78 6.79 -8.79
N ASN A 210 2.97 7.37 -8.67
CA ASN A 210 3.88 7.58 -9.79
C ASN A 210 4.33 6.24 -10.40
N GLN A 211 4.72 5.27 -9.58
CA GLN A 211 5.17 3.95 -10.06
C GLN A 211 4.07 3.21 -10.84
N VAL A 212 2.86 3.15 -10.27
CA VAL A 212 1.73 2.47 -10.91
C VAL A 212 1.37 3.19 -12.21
N SER A 213 1.21 4.51 -12.20
CA SER A 213 0.82 5.30 -13.38
C SER A 213 1.80 5.14 -14.54
N ARG A 214 3.11 5.18 -14.26
CA ARG A 214 4.15 5.04 -15.30
C ARG A 214 4.19 3.64 -15.91
N SER A 215 3.93 2.61 -15.13
CA SER A 215 3.86 1.22 -15.62
C SER A 215 2.79 1.04 -16.70
N TYR A 216 1.73 1.88 -16.68
CA TYR A 216 0.67 1.89 -17.69
C TYR A 216 0.94 2.84 -18.86
N MET A 217 1.48 4.04 -18.59
CA MET A 217 1.85 4.98 -19.65
C MET A 217 2.97 4.45 -20.55
N ALA A 218 3.97 3.77 -19.98
CA ALA A 218 5.06 3.17 -20.74
C ALA A 218 4.54 2.14 -21.75
N LYS A 219 3.55 1.33 -21.40
CA LYS A 219 2.93 0.37 -22.32
C LYS A 219 2.17 1.02 -23.47
N LYS A 220 1.55 2.19 -23.27
CA LYS A 220 0.80 2.90 -24.32
C LYS A 220 1.73 3.45 -25.41
N ARG A 221 2.97 3.82 -25.05
CA ARG A 221 3.97 4.41 -25.96
C ARG A 221 4.67 3.38 -26.87
N PHE A 222 4.61 2.09 -26.54
CA PHE A 222 5.12 0.99 -27.37
C PHE A 222 4.04 0.30 -28.22
N GLN A 223 2.78 0.75 -28.12
CA GLN A 223 1.65 0.20 -28.88
C GLN A 223 1.04 1.22 -29.88
N SER A 224 1.64 2.41 -30.01
CA SER A 224 1.33 3.44 -31.00
C SER A 224 2.45 3.56 -32.01
#